data_AF-A0A415I0R3-F1
#
_entry.id   AF-A0A415I0R3-F1
#
_cell.length_a   1.000
_cell.length_b   1.000
_cell.length_c   1.000
_cell.angle_alpha   90.00
_cell.angle_beta   90.00
_cell.angle_gamma   90.00
#
_symmetry.space_group_name_H-M   'P 1'
#
loop_
_entity.id
_entity.type
_entity.pdbx_description
1 polymer ?
#
loop_
_entity_poly.entity_id
_entity_poly.type
_entity_poly.pdbx_seq_one_letter_code
_entity_poly.pdbx_strand_id
1 'polypeptide(L)'
;MIRKIYTLLILGLCLGFAACGDDNDGLDPNAAAPVINFPMEQLDVDLNKVDNLPVVAVIKSQAGLQSVTMKLQTAEGVTEYKTVTDFFNPNSYSLSENLEYNANYEAFIIEATDKLNHVTSGTLPIAVTDVMARPVITFDPEEIVYDEMDENPVIPRTTFEVVSEAGLKVVEVYLVSATGQESKGSVELNGKKDFSYDEMINYKEGDKGFKVKAVDIYDNVTISTLPVEYRTVPIPVLTLSELPILATTDAKQGVPVKVESVRGVHEVIIYRIENGQEVEVLREQKNGEKQLDYTPEINFTESTSRVKVVVSDGREGKEAVGTVKAYVNMDVATVNISSKTFANSAHEKYPDAYGLLSFKDLKTYSVDYALTSADNAKNVDLKFYCMGKGSNVASEPRLYSINAAKSDEYKGSNGAGLNTAAVKNRTTLAKLSDFDYDNATVTSIASEISASLIVKEDLIPIAEGDIIAFKTASTSAAGGNRIGVMKIISMTPSIGEGVLKPGDTTARVLTVEIKFPKKK
;
A
#
# COMPACT_ATOMS: atom_id res chain seq x y z
N MET A 1 5.99 -34.75 -36.55
CA MET A 1 6.79 -35.25 -37.69
C MET A 1 6.12 -36.52 -38.24
N ILE A 2 4.97 -36.38 -38.91
CA ILE A 2 3.98 -37.46 -39.18
C ILE A 2 4.03 -37.96 -40.64
N ARG A 3 5.19 -37.87 -41.31
CA ARG A 3 5.28 -38.10 -42.77
C ARG A 3 6.32 -39.13 -43.24
N LYS A 4 6.98 -39.86 -42.34
CA LYS A 4 8.02 -40.84 -42.74
C LYS A 4 7.76 -42.31 -42.35
N ILE A 5 6.65 -42.63 -41.68
CA ILE A 5 6.38 -43.99 -41.20
C ILE A 5 5.56 -44.84 -42.19
N TYR A 6 4.90 -44.24 -43.19
CA TYR A 6 4.13 -44.99 -44.18
C TYR A 6 4.97 -45.75 -45.22
N THR A 7 6.30 -45.64 -45.20
CA THR A 7 7.18 -46.23 -46.22
C THR A 7 7.79 -47.58 -45.81
N LEU A 8 7.66 -48.02 -44.55
CA LEU A 8 8.18 -49.32 -44.10
C LEU A 8 7.13 -50.44 -43.99
N LEU A 9 5.84 -50.13 -44.09
CA LEU A 9 4.76 -51.13 -44.00
C LEU A 9 4.37 -51.74 -45.36
N ILE A 10 5.00 -51.32 -46.46
CA ILE A 10 4.69 -51.77 -47.83
C ILE A 10 5.98 -52.22 -48.52
N LEU A 11 6.61 -53.28 -48.01
CA LEU A 11 7.70 -53.96 -48.72
C LEU A 11 7.71 -55.49 -48.49
N GLY A 12 6.54 -56.06 -48.19
CA GLY A 12 6.33 -57.52 -48.07
C GLY A 12 5.20 -58.07 -48.94
N LEU A 13 4.67 -57.26 -49.86
CA LEU A 13 3.61 -57.64 -50.79
C LEU A 13 4.14 -57.50 -52.21
N CYS A 14 4.75 -58.58 -52.73
CA CYS A 14 4.86 -58.96 -54.14
C CYS A 14 6.04 -59.91 -54.32
N LEU A 15 5.76 -61.22 -54.40
CA LEU A 15 6.35 -62.16 -55.36
C LEU A 15 5.71 -63.55 -55.18
N GLY A 16 4.97 -64.00 -56.21
CA GLY A 16 5.07 -65.36 -56.73
C GLY A 16 4.18 -66.48 -56.17
N PHE A 17 2.99 -66.63 -56.77
CA PHE A 17 2.37 -67.87 -57.27
C PHE A 17 2.78 -69.24 -56.67
N ALA A 18 1.82 -69.91 -56.03
CA ALA A 18 1.27 -71.21 -56.46
C ALA A 18 0.13 -71.60 -55.52
N ALA A 19 -1.12 -71.34 -55.92
CA ALA A 19 -2.30 -71.92 -55.28
C ALA A 19 -2.45 -73.36 -55.80
N CYS A 20 -1.72 -74.29 -55.19
CA CYS A 20 -2.17 -75.67 -55.09
C CYS A 20 -2.99 -75.74 -53.80
N GLY A 21 -4.31 -75.89 -53.95
CA GLY A 21 -5.12 -76.46 -52.89
C GLY A 21 -4.65 -77.90 -52.73
N ASP A 22 -3.79 -78.12 -51.75
CA ASP A 22 -3.51 -79.42 -51.23
C ASP A 22 -4.06 -79.38 -49.80
N ASP A 23 -5.25 -79.96 -49.64
CA ASP A 23 -5.82 -80.36 -48.36
C ASP A 23 -4.93 -81.47 -47.77
N ASN A 24 -3.66 -81.14 -47.51
CA ASN A 24 -2.80 -81.90 -46.64
C ASN A 24 -3.10 -81.42 -45.22
N ASP A 25 -4.19 -81.95 -44.66
CA ASP A 25 -4.48 -81.91 -43.22
C ASP A 25 -3.41 -82.67 -42.39
N GLY A 26 -2.37 -83.21 -43.05
CA GLY A 26 -1.16 -83.69 -42.42
C GLY A 26 -0.17 -82.55 -42.18
N LEU A 27 0.04 -82.19 -40.92
CA LEU A 27 1.20 -81.40 -40.49
C LEU A 27 2.48 -82.08 -41.01
N ASP A 28 3.36 -81.36 -41.71
CA ASP A 28 4.66 -81.90 -42.11
C ASP A 28 5.48 -82.23 -40.86
N PRO A 29 5.76 -83.51 -40.55
CA PRO A 29 6.48 -83.89 -39.34
C PRO A 29 7.93 -83.39 -39.30
N ASN A 30 8.47 -82.85 -40.40
CA ASN A 30 9.83 -82.28 -40.47
C ASN A 30 9.87 -80.75 -40.42
N ALA A 31 8.73 -80.08 -40.16
CA ALA A 31 8.68 -78.62 -40.07
C ALA A 31 9.61 -78.08 -38.98
N ALA A 32 10.34 -77.01 -39.29
CA ALA A 32 11.25 -76.38 -38.34
C ALA A 32 10.49 -75.67 -37.19
N ALA A 33 11.13 -75.60 -36.02
CA ALA A 33 10.60 -74.88 -34.87
C ALA A 33 10.31 -73.40 -35.19
N PRO A 34 9.40 -72.74 -34.44
CA PRO A 34 9.09 -71.33 -34.64
C PRO A 34 10.33 -70.43 -34.58
N VAL A 35 10.31 -69.33 -35.33
CA VAL A 35 11.35 -68.29 -35.29
C VAL A 35 10.74 -66.99 -34.79
N ILE A 36 11.36 -66.40 -33.77
CA ILE A 36 10.98 -65.11 -33.19
C ILE A 36 12.04 -64.08 -33.58
N ASN A 37 11.62 -63.01 -34.24
CA ASN A 37 12.51 -61.92 -34.63
C ASN A 37 12.07 -60.61 -33.97
N PHE A 38 12.95 -60.05 -33.14
CA PHE A 38 12.83 -58.68 -32.68
C PHE A 38 13.51 -57.75 -33.70
N PRO A 39 12.91 -56.58 -34.03
CA PRO A 39 13.52 -55.61 -34.92
C PRO A 39 14.60 -54.76 -34.22
N MET A 40 14.78 -54.93 -32.91
CA MET A 40 15.78 -54.25 -32.09
C MET A 40 16.45 -55.25 -31.15
N GLU A 41 17.70 -54.98 -30.79
CA GLU A 41 18.48 -55.82 -29.87
C GLU A 41 18.16 -55.55 -28.39
N GLN A 42 17.70 -54.33 -28.07
CA GLN A 42 17.30 -53.88 -26.76
C GLN A 42 16.24 -52.79 -26.89
N LEU A 43 15.37 -52.69 -25.88
CA LEU A 43 14.38 -51.64 -25.76
C LEU A 43 14.75 -50.68 -24.62
N ASP A 44 15.13 -49.45 -24.98
CA ASP A 44 15.41 -48.40 -24.02
C ASP A 44 14.12 -47.66 -23.65
N VAL A 45 13.81 -47.68 -22.36
CA VAL A 45 12.62 -47.07 -21.77
C VAL A 45 13.06 -45.93 -20.86
N ASP A 46 12.45 -44.76 -21.00
CA ASP A 46 12.70 -43.59 -20.16
C ASP A 46 11.40 -43.17 -19.49
N LEU A 47 11.30 -43.39 -18.18
CA LEU A 47 10.09 -43.10 -17.41
C LEU A 47 9.85 -41.59 -17.24
N ASN A 48 10.82 -40.75 -17.60
CA ASN A 48 10.68 -39.30 -17.61
C ASN A 48 10.03 -38.79 -18.92
N LYS A 49 9.79 -39.69 -19.89
CA LYS A 49 9.10 -39.38 -21.16
C LYS A 49 7.71 -40.01 -21.17
N VAL A 50 6.76 -39.28 -21.76
CA VAL A 50 5.36 -39.74 -21.87
C VAL A 50 5.23 -40.91 -22.86
N ASP A 51 6.02 -40.90 -23.94
CA ASP A 51 5.94 -41.90 -25.01
C ASP A 51 7.17 -42.81 -25.01
N ASN A 52 6.99 -44.05 -24.57
CA ASN A 52 7.96 -45.12 -24.73
C ASN A 52 7.57 -46.06 -25.89
N LEU A 53 8.55 -46.66 -26.56
CA LEU A 53 8.29 -47.53 -27.71
C LEU A 53 7.56 -48.82 -27.26
N PRO A 54 6.63 -49.37 -28.09
CA PRO A 54 6.07 -50.69 -27.84
C PRO A 54 7.10 -51.79 -28.02
N VAL A 55 6.87 -52.93 -27.36
CA VAL A 55 7.53 -54.18 -27.73
C VAL A 55 6.96 -54.67 -29.05
N VAL A 56 7.83 -54.96 -30.01
CA VAL A 56 7.46 -55.44 -31.34
C VAL A 56 8.25 -56.68 -31.72
N ALA A 57 7.59 -57.67 -32.30
CA ALA A 57 8.24 -58.90 -32.77
C ALA A 57 7.44 -59.55 -33.92
N VAL A 58 8.13 -60.32 -34.77
CA VAL A 58 7.49 -61.17 -35.78
C VAL A 58 7.81 -62.62 -35.48
N ILE A 59 6.76 -63.41 -35.26
CA ILE A 59 6.85 -64.85 -35.02
C ILE A 59 6.39 -65.58 -36.27
N LYS A 60 7.18 -66.54 -36.76
CA LYS A 60 6.83 -67.40 -37.90
C LYS A 60 6.92 -68.87 -37.50
N SER A 61 5.99 -69.68 -37.99
CA SER A 61 6.00 -71.14 -37.82
C SER A 61 5.64 -71.81 -39.14
N GLN A 62 6.37 -72.88 -39.47
CA GLN A 62 6.07 -73.71 -40.65
C GLN A 62 4.93 -74.70 -40.37
N ALA A 63 4.84 -75.22 -39.15
CA ALA A 63 3.78 -76.13 -38.71
C ALA A 63 2.49 -75.40 -38.28
N GLY A 64 2.51 -74.07 -38.25
CA GLY A 64 1.46 -73.23 -37.69
C GLY A 64 1.55 -73.10 -36.18
N LEU A 65 1.22 -71.92 -35.65
CA LEU A 65 1.26 -71.57 -34.23
C LEU A 65 0.07 -72.17 -33.49
N GLN A 66 0.37 -72.68 -32.31
CA GLN A 66 -0.61 -73.13 -31.32
C GLN A 66 -0.79 -72.09 -30.21
N SER A 67 0.31 -71.50 -29.72
CA SER A 67 0.26 -70.44 -28.72
C SER A 67 1.48 -69.53 -28.80
N VAL A 68 1.30 -68.27 -28.44
CA VAL A 68 2.37 -67.31 -28.19
C VAL A 68 2.15 -66.73 -26.81
N THR A 69 3.03 -67.06 -25.87
CA THR A 69 3.01 -66.60 -24.48
C THR A 69 4.06 -65.52 -24.29
N MET A 70 3.63 -64.38 -23.78
CA MET A 70 4.44 -63.21 -23.47
C MET A 70 4.68 -63.19 -21.97
N LYS A 71 5.92 -62.97 -21.55
CA LYS A 71 6.31 -62.90 -20.14
C LYS A 71 7.18 -61.67 -19.90
N LEU A 72 7.06 -61.11 -18.71
CA LEU A 72 7.89 -60.02 -18.22
C LEU A 72 8.91 -60.58 -17.23
N GLN A 73 10.17 -60.24 -17.42
CA GLN A 73 11.24 -60.55 -16.49
C GLN A 73 11.58 -59.32 -15.66
N THR A 74 11.66 -59.53 -14.35
CA THR A 74 12.15 -58.56 -13.36
C THR A 74 13.17 -59.25 -12.45
N ALA A 75 13.84 -58.47 -11.60
CA ALA A 75 14.72 -59.01 -10.56
C ALA A 75 14.01 -59.99 -9.59
N GLU A 76 12.69 -59.90 -9.45
CA GLU A 76 11.88 -60.78 -8.57
C GLU A 76 11.49 -62.11 -9.26
N GLY A 77 11.65 -62.20 -10.58
CA GLY A 77 11.32 -63.39 -11.36
C GLY A 77 10.59 -63.08 -12.66
N VAL A 78 10.14 -64.16 -13.32
CA VAL A 78 9.42 -64.11 -14.59
C VAL A 78 7.93 -64.32 -14.36
N THR A 79 7.11 -63.38 -14.82
CA THR A 79 5.64 -63.46 -14.73
C THR A 79 5.02 -63.52 -16.11
N GLU A 80 4.01 -64.37 -16.30
CA GLU A 80 3.22 -64.36 -17.53
C GLU A 80 2.42 -63.06 -17.66
N TYR A 81 2.56 -62.40 -18.81
CA TYR A 81 1.88 -61.15 -19.12
C TYR A 81 0.61 -61.40 -19.94
N LYS A 82 0.73 -62.18 -21.03
CA LYS A 82 -0.38 -62.39 -21.98
C LYS A 82 -0.11 -63.64 -22.82
N THR A 83 -1.13 -64.45 -23.07
CA THR A 83 -1.06 -65.60 -23.99
C THR A 83 -2.07 -65.44 -25.12
N VAL A 84 -1.62 -65.68 -26.35
CA VAL A 84 -2.43 -65.65 -27.57
C VAL A 84 -2.51 -67.06 -28.14
N THR A 85 -3.72 -67.56 -28.37
CA THR A 85 -3.98 -68.92 -28.91
C THR A 85 -4.82 -68.91 -30.19
N ASP A 86 -5.27 -67.74 -30.63
CA ASP A 86 -6.06 -67.58 -31.85
C ASP A 86 -5.30 -66.70 -32.84
N PHE A 87 -5.11 -67.20 -34.06
CA PHE A 87 -4.25 -66.61 -35.07
C PHE A 87 -4.98 -66.47 -36.40
N PHE A 88 -5.09 -65.25 -36.90
CA PHE A 88 -5.64 -64.99 -38.24
C PHE A 88 -4.83 -65.71 -39.34
N ASN A 89 -3.50 -65.71 -39.21
CA ASN A 89 -2.61 -66.53 -40.01
C ASN A 89 -1.88 -67.51 -39.09
N PRO A 90 -2.14 -68.82 -39.19
CA PRO A 90 -1.49 -69.79 -38.31
C PRO A 90 0.04 -69.78 -38.49
N ASN A 91 0.58 -69.40 -39.65
CA ASN A 91 2.02 -69.48 -39.90
C ASN A 91 2.79 -68.19 -39.54
N SER A 92 2.10 -67.13 -39.12
CA SER A 92 2.74 -65.85 -38.80
C SER A 92 1.92 -65.01 -37.82
N TYR A 93 2.59 -64.46 -36.80
CA TYR A 93 2.01 -63.52 -35.85
C TYR A 93 2.91 -62.29 -35.70
N SER A 94 2.32 -61.10 -35.84
CA SER A 94 2.99 -59.83 -35.61
C SER A 94 2.55 -59.26 -34.28
N LEU A 95 3.50 -59.13 -33.35
CA LEU A 95 3.29 -58.63 -32.00
C LEU A 95 3.61 -57.13 -31.95
N SER A 96 2.74 -56.38 -31.28
CA SER A 96 2.96 -54.97 -30.92
C SER A 96 2.24 -54.69 -29.61
N GLU A 97 2.97 -54.66 -28.50
CA GLU A 97 2.41 -54.45 -27.15
C GLU A 97 2.94 -53.14 -26.56
N ASN A 98 2.02 -52.26 -26.16
CA ASN A 98 2.35 -51.09 -25.35
C ASN A 98 2.30 -51.50 -23.88
N LEU A 99 3.47 -51.63 -23.26
CA LEU A 99 3.57 -52.01 -21.86
C LEU A 99 3.45 -50.78 -20.95
N GLU A 100 2.79 -50.96 -19.81
CA GLU A 100 3.00 -50.07 -18.68
C GLU A 100 4.34 -50.44 -18.04
N TYR A 101 5.39 -49.72 -18.44
CA TYR A 101 6.74 -49.96 -17.96
C TYR A 101 6.88 -49.61 -16.48
N ASN A 102 7.68 -50.41 -15.77
CA ASN A 102 8.15 -50.10 -14.43
C ASN A 102 9.68 -50.08 -14.39
N ALA A 103 10.26 -49.50 -13.34
CA ALA A 103 11.72 -49.36 -13.19
C ALA A 103 12.46 -50.71 -13.08
N ASN A 104 11.76 -51.80 -12.77
CA ASN A 104 12.34 -53.10 -12.45
C ASN A 104 12.26 -54.10 -13.63
N TYR A 105 11.76 -53.69 -14.80
CA TYR A 105 11.72 -54.55 -15.99
C TYR A 105 13.13 -54.74 -16.57
N GLU A 106 13.50 -55.99 -16.76
CA GLU A 106 14.81 -56.39 -17.30
C GLU A 106 14.71 -56.95 -18.73
N ALA A 107 13.62 -57.66 -19.03
CA ALA A 107 13.41 -58.23 -20.37
C ALA A 107 11.94 -58.57 -20.65
N PHE A 108 11.60 -58.62 -21.94
CA PHE A 108 10.36 -59.19 -22.46
C PHE A 108 10.65 -60.52 -23.15
N ILE A 109 10.00 -61.59 -22.70
CA ILE A 109 10.22 -62.94 -23.20
C ILE A 109 8.98 -63.37 -23.99
N ILE A 110 9.21 -63.90 -25.19
CA ILE A 110 8.17 -64.51 -26.03
C ILE A 110 8.48 -66.00 -26.12
N GLU A 111 7.53 -66.84 -25.75
CA GLU A 111 7.54 -68.28 -26.00
C GLU A 111 6.50 -68.62 -27.05
N ALA A 112 6.93 -69.17 -28.18
CA ALA A 112 6.07 -69.59 -29.27
C ALA A 112 6.05 -71.12 -29.36
N THR A 113 4.85 -71.70 -29.28
CA THR A 113 4.60 -73.13 -29.45
C THR A 113 3.88 -73.36 -30.77
N ASP A 114 4.38 -74.26 -31.61
CA ASP A 114 3.70 -74.68 -32.84
C ASP A 114 2.76 -75.88 -32.64
N LYS A 115 1.99 -76.24 -33.67
CA LYS A 115 1.05 -77.38 -33.64
C LYS A 115 1.72 -78.76 -33.54
N LEU A 116 3.04 -78.84 -33.72
CA LEU A 116 3.84 -80.05 -33.48
C LEU A 116 4.46 -80.07 -32.07
N ASN A 117 4.13 -79.08 -31.24
CA ASN A 117 4.65 -78.87 -29.88
C ASN A 117 6.14 -78.50 -29.81
N HIS A 118 6.73 -77.97 -30.89
CA HIS A 118 8.03 -77.32 -30.77
C HIS A 118 7.86 -75.99 -30.06
N VAL A 119 8.76 -75.69 -29.11
CA VAL A 119 8.77 -74.45 -28.35
C VAL A 119 10.06 -73.68 -28.65
N THR A 120 9.92 -72.42 -29.04
CA THR A 120 11.04 -71.48 -29.17
C THR A 120 10.83 -70.31 -28.22
N SER A 121 11.90 -69.87 -27.56
CA SER A 121 11.90 -68.67 -26.73
C SER A 121 12.79 -67.58 -27.33
N GLY A 122 12.29 -66.35 -27.36
CA GLY A 122 13.03 -65.15 -27.72
C GLY A 122 12.97 -64.14 -26.58
N THR A 123 14.09 -63.50 -26.26
CA THR A 123 14.19 -62.51 -25.18
C THR A 123 14.63 -61.16 -25.76
N LEU A 124 13.89 -60.10 -25.44
CA LEU A 124 14.25 -58.71 -25.71
C LEU A 124 14.65 -58.04 -24.39
N PRO A 125 15.94 -57.73 -24.17
CA PRO A 125 16.37 -56.91 -23.05
C PRO A 125 15.67 -55.55 -23.01
N ILE A 126 15.31 -55.11 -21.81
CA ILE A 126 14.75 -53.79 -21.52
C ILE A 126 15.73 -53.07 -20.59
N ALA A 127 16.13 -51.86 -20.95
CA ALA A 127 16.85 -50.97 -20.03
C ALA A 127 15.95 -49.79 -19.67
N VAL A 128 15.71 -49.60 -18.37
CA VAL A 128 14.81 -48.56 -17.86
C VAL A 128 15.61 -47.44 -17.19
N THR A 129 15.42 -46.21 -17.67
CA THR A 129 15.81 -45.00 -16.94
C THR A 129 14.66 -44.63 -16.01
N ASP A 130 14.91 -44.72 -14.70
CA ASP A 130 13.92 -44.41 -13.67
C ASP A 130 13.58 -42.91 -13.63
N VAL A 131 12.51 -42.56 -12.92
CA VAL A 131 12.08 -41.19 -12.70
C VAL A 131 13.13 -40.42 -11.91
N MET A 132 13.62 -39.33 -12.49
CA MET A 132 14.67 -38.51 -11.90
C MET A 132 14.10 -37.49 -10.92
N ALA A 133 14.83 -37.26 -9.82
CA ALA A 133 14.47 -36.21 -8.87
C ALA A 133 14.61 -34.81 -9.50
N ARG A 134 13.77 -33.88 -9.04
CA ARG A 134 13.84 -32.48 -9.47
C ARG A 134 15.15 -31.83 -8.99
N PRO A 135 15.60 -30.74 -9.64
CA PRO A 135 16.75 -29.97 -9.15
C PRO A 135 16.59 -29.53 -7.70
N VAL A 136 17.68 -29.54 -6.94
CA VAL A 136 17.73 -29.01 -5.56
C VAL A 136 18.52 -27.70 -5.57
N ILE A 137 18.01 -26.69 -4.88
CA ILE A 137 18.65 -25.38 -4.72
C ILE A 137 18.97 -25.20 -3.24
N THR A 138 20.24 -24.94 -2.94
CA THR A 138 20.74 -24.71 -1.57
C THR A 138 21.37 -23.32 -1.49
N PHE A 139 20.97 -22.52 -0.51
CA PHE A 139 21.55 -21.21 -0.25
C PHE A 139 22.56 -21.28 0.90
N ASP A 140 23.67 -20.56 0.77
CA ASP A 140 24.62 -20.35 1.86
C ASP A 140 25.17 -18.92 1.77
N PRO A 141 24.75 -17.99 2.65
CA PRO A 141 23.88 -18.19 3.81
C PRO A 141 22.40 -18.44 3.43
N GLU A 142 21.63 -18.98 4.38
CA GLU A 142 20.17 -19.22 4.21
C GLU A 142 19.32 -17.94 4.17
N GLU A 143 19.88 -16.80 4.61
CA GLU A 143 19.28 -15.47 4.51
C GLU A 143 20.35 -14.39 4.33
N ILE A 144 19.99 -13.29 3.68
CA ILE A 144 20.81 -12.08 3.63
C ILE A 144 20.27 -11.08 4.65
N VAL A 145 21.08 -10.73 5.64
CA VAL A 145 20.78 -9.63 6.56
C VAL A 145 21.75 -8.49 6.31
N TYR A 146 21.22 -7.30 6.04
CA TYR A 146 22.00 -6.07 5.95
C TYR A 146 21.37 -5.01 6.84
N ASP A 147 22.09 -4.61 7.88
CA ASP A 147 21.65 -3.62 8.86
C ASP A 147 22.54 -2.38 8.79
N GLU A 148 21.98 -1.27 8.31
CA GLU A 148 22.70 0.01 8.24
C GLU A 148 23.05 0.59 9.62
N MET A 149 22.48 0.06 10.71
CA MET A 149 22.78 0.50 12.08
C MET A 149 24.07 -0.10 12.65
N ASP A 150 24.64 -1.12 12.01
CA ASP A 150 25.88 -1.74 12.45
C ASP A 150 27.07 -0.77 12.35
N GLU A 151 28.08 -0.92 13.21
CA GLU A 151 29.26 -0.04 13.22
C GLU A 151 30.04 -0.09 11.90
N ASN A 152 30.01 -1.23 11.21
CA ASN A 152 30.63 -1.47 9.90
C ASN A 152 29.70 -2.34 9.05
N PRO A 153 28.66 -1.76 8.43
CA PRO A 153 27.68 -2.55 7.68
C PRO A 153 28.35 -3.13 6.43
N VAL A 154 28.27 -4.46 6.26
CA VAL A 154 28.80 -5.17 5.09
C VAL A 154 27.68 -5.98 4.48
N ILE A 155 27.43 -5.78 3.19
CA ILE A 155 26.45 -6.59 2.46
C ILE A 155 27.02 -8.00 2.31
N PRO A 156 26.34 -9.06 2.79
CA PRO A 156 26.77 -10.44 2.56
C PRO A 156 26.72 -10.80 1.07
N ARG A 157 27.63 -11.68 0.64
CA ARG A 157 27.63 -12.19 -0.75
C ARG A 157 26.44 -13.12 -0.95
N THR A 158 25.89 -13.11 -2.16
CA THR A 158 24.79 -13.98 -2.54
C THR A 158 25.37 -15.25 -3.15
N THR A 159 25.27 -16.36 -2.44
CA THR A 159 25.73 -17.65 -2.96
C THR A 159 24.67 -18.73 -2.90
N PHE A 160 24.67 -19.60 -3.91
CA PHE A 160 23.83 -20.79 -3.95
C PHE A 160 24.41 -21.86 -4.86
N GLU A 161 24.00 -23.10 -4.59
CA GLU A 161 24.30 -24.25 -5.42
C GLU A 161 23.01 -24.87 -5.96
N VAL A 162 23.07 -25.36 -7.20
CA VAL A 162 22.00 -26.12 -7.83
C VAL A 162 22.54 -27.47 -8.25
N VAL A 163 21.88 -28.55 -7.84
CA VAL A 163 22.24 -29.93 -8.21
C VAL A 163 21.05 -30.62 -8.88
N SER A 164 21.30 -31.32 -9.98
CA SER A 164 20.31 -32.16 -10.68
C SER A 164 20.95 -33.46 -11.17
N GLU A 165 20.39 -34.60 -10.78
CA GLU A 165 20.83 -35.92 -11.23
C GLU A 165 20.63 -36.11 -12.74
N ALA A 166 19.51 -35.60 -13.26
CA ALA A 166 19.17 -35.58 -14.68
C ALA A 166 20.10 -34.66 -15.49
N GLY A 167 20.66 -33.63 -14.87
CA GLY A 167 21.42 -32.58 -15.53
C GLY A 167 20.59 -31.33 -15.80
N LEU A 168 21.21 -30.16 -15.67
CA LEU A 168 20.58 -28.84 -15.74
C LEU A 168 20.51 -28.33 -17.17
N LYS A 169 19.35 -27.79 -17.52
CA LYS A 169 19.11 -27.07 -18.78
C LYS A 169 19.41 -25.59 -18.62
N VAL A 170 18.78 -24.94 -17.64
CA VAL A 170 18.92 -23.50 -17.40
C VAL A 170 18.72 -23.14 -15.93
N VAL A 171 19.47 -22.14 -15.46
CA VAL A 171 19.24 -21.48 -14.17
C VAL A 171 18.99 -19.99 -14.41
N GLU A 172 17.88 -19.47 -13.89
CA GLU A 172 17.47 -18.07 -13.97
C GLU A 172 17.41 -17.46 -12.56
N VAL A 173 17.86 -16.20 -12.42
CA VAL A 173 17.90 -15.50 -11.13
C VAL A 173 17.21 -14.14 -11.19
N TYR A 174 16.52 -13.78 -10.10
CA TYR A 174 15.75 -12.55 -9.99
C TYR A 174 15.90 -11.90 -8.62
N LEU A 175 16.08 -10.58 -8.59
CA LEU A 175 15.93 -9.79 -7.37
C LEU A 175 14.45 -9.46 -7.16
N VAL A 176 13.93 -9.73 -5.96
CA VAL A 176 12.51 -9.57 -5.63
C VAL A 176 12.35 -8.42 -4.64
N SER A 177 11.39 -7.55 -4.92
CA SER A 177 10.98 -6.42 -4.08
C SER A 177 9.46 -6.43 -3.86
N ALA A 178 8.96 -5.53 -3.02
CA ALA A 178 7.52 -5.35 -2.82
C ALA A 178 6.76 -4.98 -4.11
N THR A 179 7.43 -4.34 -5.08
CA THR A 179 6.82 -3.83 -6.31
C THR A 179 6.95 -4.78 -7.52
N GLY A 180 7.69 -5.88 -7.38
CA GLY A 180 7.89 -6.85 -8.47
C GLY A 180 9.24 -7.55 -8.41
N GLN A 181 9.62 -8.15 -9.54
CA GLN A 181 10.87 -8.89 -9.70
C GLN A 181 11.69 -8.37 -10.88
N GLU A 182 13.01 -8.26 -10.70
CA GLU A 182 13.99 -7.82 -11.70
C GLU A 182 14.90 -9.01 -12.07
N SER A 183 15.02 -9.33 -13.37
CA SER A 183 15.95 -10.38 -13.81
C SER A 183 17.41 -9.96 -13.58
N LYS A 184 18.20 -10.83 -12.95
CA LYS A 184 19.64 -10.61 -12.71
C LYS A 184 20.52 -11.47 -13.60
N GLY A 185 19.98 -12.50 -14.24
CA GLY A 185 20.74 -13.35 -15.15
C GLY A 185 20.03 -14.65 -15.52
N SER A 186 20.56 -15.30 -16.56
CA SER A 186 20.15 -16.62 -17.00
C SER A 186 21.36 -17.34 -17.60
N VAL A 187 21.55 -18.61 -17.27
CA VAL A 187 22.69 -19.43 -17.71
C VAL A 187 22.18 -20.76 -18.25
N GLU A 188 22.51 -21.06 -19.51
CA GLU A 188 22.29 -22.37 -20.11
C GLU A 188 23.43 -23.33 -19.72
N LEU A 189 23.08 -24.53 -19.26
CA LEU A 189 24.01 -25.45 -18.61
C LEU A 189 24.23 -26.77 -19.38
N ASN A 190 23.48 -26.99 -20.46
CA ASN A 190 23.70 -28.10 -21.41
C ASN A 190 23.89 -29.48 -20.76
N GLY A 191 23.13 -29.77 -19.69
CA GLY A 191 23.16 -31.06 -18.99
C GLY A 191 24.19 -31.18 -17.87
N LYS A 192 24.90 -30.11 -17.48
CA LYS A 192 25.75 -30.13 -16.29
C LYS A 192 24.95 -30.51 -15.04
N LYS A 193 25.50 -31.33 -14.16
CA LYS A 193 24.80 -31.80 -12.95
C LYS A 193 24.78 -30.79 -11.82
N ASP A 194 25.69 -29.84 -11.85
CA ASP A 194 25.92 -28.86 -10.81
C ASP A 194 26.13 -27.44 -11.37
N PHE A 195 25.73 -26.45 -10.59
CA PHE A 195 25.96 -25.03 -10.86
C PHE A 195 26.11 -24.25 -9.55
N SER A 196 27.19 -23.47 -9.43
CA SER A 196 27.46 -22.58 -8.30
C SER A 196 27.33 -21.11 -8.74
N TYR A 197 26.70 -20.30 -7.92
CA TYR A 197 26.62 -18.86 -8.08
C TYR A 197 27.24 -18.16 -6.87
N ASP A 198 28.06 -17.14 -7.12
CA ASP A 198 28.66 -16.31 -6.09
C ASP A 198 28.86 -14.89 -6.62
N GLU A 199 27.93 -14.00 -6.31
CA GLU A 199 28.01 -12.59 -6.70
C GLU A 199 27.70 -11.63 -5.57
N MET A 200 28.26 -10.42 -5.70
CA MET A 200 27.94 -9.31 -4.81
C MET A 200 26.72 -8.57 -5.33
N ILE A 201 25.57 -8.77 -4.69
CA ILE A 201 24.32 -8.08 -5.04
C ILE A 201 24.18 -6.80 -4.22
N ASN A 202 23.91 -5.68 -4.88
CA ASN A 202 23.63 -4.41 -4.21
C ASN A 202 22.17 -4.35 -3.74
N TYR A 203 21.88 -4.99 -2.60
CA TYR A 203 20.57 -4.95 -1.97
C TYR A 203 20.25 -3.54 -1.47
N LYS A 204 18.99 -3.12 -1.57
CA LYS A 204 18.50 -1.79 -1.15
C LYS A 204 17.22 -1.88 -0.33
N GLU A 205 16.86 -0.77 0.29
CA GLU A 205 15.57 -0.61 0.99
C GLU A 205 14.41 -1.05 0.09
N GLY A 206 13.64 -2.03 0.55
CA GLY A 206 12.48 -2.59 -0.17
C GLY A 206 12.71 -3.91 -0.89
N ASP A 207 13.96 -4.36 -1.04
CA ASP A 207 14.26 -5.72 -1.48
C ASP A 207 13.81 -6.72 -0.42
N LYS A 208 13.31 -7.88 -0.88
CA LYS A 208 12.68 -8.92 -0.04
C LYS A 208 13.25 -10.31 -0.25
N GLY A 209 13.93 -10.55 -1.37
CA GLY A 209 14.57 -11.83 -1.61
C GLY A 209 15.30 -11.93 -2.94
N PHE A 210 16.08 -13.00 -3.07
CA PHE A 210 16.76 -13.37 -4.31
C PHE A 210 16.23 -14.73 -4.77
N LYS A 211 15.50 -14.74 -5.88
CA LYS A 211 14.79 -15.91 -6.40
C LYS A 211 15.64 -16.63 -7.43
N VAL A 212 15.73 -17.95 -7.29
CA VAL A 212 16.41 -18.85 -8.22
C VAL A 212 15.38 -19.81 -8.81
N LYS A 213 15.39 -19.96 -10.14
CA LYS A 213 14.59 -20.94 -10.88
C LYS A 213 15.54 -21.85 -11.65
N ALA A 214 15.53 -23.13 -11.34
CA ALA A 214 16.32 -24.15 -12.01
C ALA A 214 15.41 -25.08 -12.82
N VAL A 215 15.83 -25.38 -14.05
CA VAL A 215 15.14 -26.31 -14.96
C VAL A 215 16.13 -27.39 -15.40
N ASP A 216 15.75 -28.66 -15.29
CA ASP A 216 16.56 -29.79 -15.78
C ASP A 216 16.31 -30.12 -17.26
N ILE A 217 17.03 -31.12 -17.79
CA ILE A 217 16.88 -31.57 -19.19
C ILE A 217 15.51 -32.22 -19.49
N TYR A 218 14.77 -32.61 -18.46
CA TYR A 218 13.41 -33.16 -18.57
C TYR A 218 12.33 -32.10 -18.31
N ASP A 219 12.71 -30.82 -18.28
CA ASP A 219 11.85 -29.66 -18.01
C ASP A 219 11.19 -29.65 -16.62
N ASN A 220 11.72 -30.43 -15.66
CA ASN A 220 11.32 -30.28 -14.27
C ASN A 220 11.85 -28.97 -13.69
N VAL A 221 11.00 -28.26 -12.96
CA VAL A 221 11.30 -26.94 -12.42
C VAL A 221 11.32 -26.97 -10.89
N THR A 222 12.36 -26.36 -10.32
CA THR A 222 12.44 -26.01 -8.90
C THR A 222 12.64 -24.50 -8.77
N ILE A 223 11.91 -23.87 -7.86
CA ILE A 223 12.02 -22.44 -7.54
C ILE A 223 12.26 -22.32 -6.05
N SER A 224 13.29 -21.57 -5.67
CA SER A 224 13.56 -21.22 -4.28
C SER A 224 13.88 -19.73 -4.17
N THR A 225 13.67 -19.13 -3.00
CA THR A 225 13.93 -17.70 -2.77
C THR A 225 14.71 -17.55 -1.48
N LEU A 226 15.92 -16.98 -1.59
CA LEU A 226 16.75 -16.53 -0.48
C LEU A 226 16.11 -15.28 0.14
N PRO A 227 15.67 -15.31 1.40
CA PRO A 227 15.13 -14.14 2.08
C PRO A 227 16.18 -13.03 2.20
N VAL A 228 15.75 -11.77 2.07
CA VAL A 228 16.58 -10.58 2.30
C VAL A 228 15.92 -9.71 3.35
N GLU A 229 16.62 -9.46 4.45
CA GLU A 229 16.26 -8.51 5.49
C GLU A 229 17.15 -7.27 5.38
N TYR A 230 16.57 -6.16 4.94
CA TYR A 230 17.24 -4.85 4.85
C TYR A 230 16.72 -3.94 5.96
N ARG A 231 17.57 -3.59 6.93
CA ARG A 231 17.24 -2.69 8.04
C ARG A 231 17.89 -1.32 7.79
N THR A 232 17.05 -0.31 7.64
CA THR A 232 17.49 1.08 7.45
C THR A 232 17.67 1.78 8.78
N VAL A 233 18.60 2.75 8.84
CA VAL A 233 18.65 3.67 9.97
C VAL A 233 17.38 4.53 9.95
N PRO A 234 16.60 4.62 11.04
CA PRO A 234 15.42 5.47 11.10
C PRO A 234 15.81 6.94 10.88
N ILE A 235 14.93 7.71 10.24
CA ILE A 235 15.08 9.16 10.15
C ILE A 235 15.01 9.79 11.54
N PRO A 236 15.54 11.01 11.75
CA PRO A 236 15.37 11.71 13.02
C PRO A 236 13.90 11.85 13.41
N VAL A 237 13.61 11.85 14.70
CA VAL A 237 12.28 12.11 15.24
C VAL A 237 12.27 13.54 15.76
N LEU A 238 11.50 14.42 15.11
CA LEU A 238 11.33 15.81 15.50
C LEU A 238 10.03 16.01 16.26
N THR A 239 10.12 16.61 17.44
CA THR A 239 8.98 17.06 18.25
C THR A 239 8.99 18.57 18.38
N LEU A 240 7.87 19.20 18.00
CA LEU A 240 7.63 20.65 18.13
C LEU A 240 6.47 20.89 19.11
N SER A 241 6.34 22.14 19.56
CA SER A 241 5.20 22.58 20.39
C SER A 241 3.87 22.44 19.64
N GLU A 242 2.85 21.88 20.31
CA GLU A 242 1.46 21.89 19.81
C GLU A 242 0.82 23.28 19.90
N LEU A 243 1.27 24.10 20.85
CA LEU A 243 0.80 25.48 21.01
C LEU A 243 1.41 26.38 19.93
N PRO A 244 0.63 27.32 19.38
CA PRO A 244 1.12 28.28 18.40
C PRO A 244 2.15 29.22 19.04
N ILE A 245 3.10 29.67 18.23
CA ILE A 245 4.06 30.70 18.63
C ILE A 245 3.36 32.07 18.57
N LEU A 246 3.33 32.77 19.70
CA LEU A 246 2.89 34.15 19.78
C LEU A 246 4.13 35.05 19.71
N ALA A 247 4.19 35.94 18.73
CA ALA A 247 5.37 36.78 18.51
C ALA A 247 5.01 38.24 18.20
N THR A 248 6.03 39.09 18.25
CA THR A 248 5.99 40.49 17.80
C THR A 248 7.11 40.75 16.80
N THR A 249 6.97 41.75 15.94
CA THR A 249 8.03 42.14 14.99
C THR A 249 9.28 42.71 15.64
N ASP A 250 9.16 43.19 16.88
CA ASP A 250 10.19 44.01 17.53
C ASP A 250 11.15 43.19 18.40
N ALA A 251 10.91 41.88 18.52
CA ALA A 251 11.69 40.98 19.35
C ALA A 251 11.88 39.63 18.64
N LYS A 252 13.04 39.02 18.89
CA LYS A 252 13.24 37.62 18.55
C LYS A 252 12.37 36.74 19.45
N GLN A 253 11.91 35.63 18.91
CA GLN A 253 11.13 34.66 19.66
C GLN A 253 11.74 33.26 19.49
N GLY A 254 11.79 32.53 20.59
CA GLY A 254 12.30 31.17 20.64
C GLY A 254 11.38 30.16 19.94
N VAL A 255 11.97 29.24 19.20
CA VAL A 255 11.30 28.08 18.57
C VAL A 255 11.76 26.81 19.28
N PRO A 256 10.97 26.20 20.17
CA PRO A 256 11.38 24.98 20.86
C PRO A 256 11.51 23.81 19.89
N VAL A 257 12.69 23.19 19.86
CA VAL A 257 13.04 22.07 18.98
C VAL A 257 13.57 20.91 19.83
N LYS A 258 12.87 19.77 19.77
CA LYS A 258 13.32 18.51 20.38
C LYS A 258 13.52 17.46 19.31
N VAL A 259 14.67 16.79 19.32
CA VAL A 259 15.03 15.79 18.30
C VAL A 259 15.67 14.58 18.95
N GLU A 260 15.29 13.40 18.47
CA GLU A 260 16.01 12.15 18.70
C GLU A 260 16.54 11.61 17.37
N SER A 261 17.80 11.20 17.33
CA SER A 261 18.44 10.64 16.13
C SER A 261 19.39 9.52 16.49
N VAL A 262 19.26 8.37 15.82
CA VAL A 262 20.15 7.21 16.03
C VAL A 262 21.59 7.53 15.60
N ARG A 263 21.75 8.24 14.46
CA ARG A 263 23.05 8.66 13.90
C ARG A 263 23.58 9.99 14.46
N GLY A 264 22.76 10.69 15.24
CA GLY A 264 23.07 12.04 15.70
C GLY A 264 22.60 13.13 14.74
N VAL A 265 22.20 14.26 15.30
CA VAL A 265 21.75 15.43 14.54
C VAL A 265 22.95 16.16 13.96
N HIS A 266 22.92 16.42 12.65
CA HIS A 266 23.99 17.12 11.94
C HIS A 266 23.59 18.53 11.53
N GLU A 267 22.31 18.76 11.19
CA GLU A 267 21.84 20.08 10.78
C GLU A 267 20.42 20.33 11.26
N VAL A 268 20.16 21.58 11.67
CA VAL A 268 18.81 22.10 11.90
C VAL A 268 18.62 23.37 11.07
N ILE A 269 17.55 23.41 10.28
CA ILE A 269 17.17 24.55 9.46
C ILE A 269 15.78 25.00 9.87
N ILE A 270 15.59 26.32 10.02
CA ILE A 270 14.30 26.92 10.34
C ILE A 270 13.90 27.87 9.23
N TYR A 271 12.67 27.69 8.77
CA TYR A 271 12.01 28.54 7.79
C TYR A 271 10.81 29.24 8.42
N ARG A 272 10.59 30.49 8.05
CA ARG A 272 9.27 31.11 8.18
C ARG A 272 8.46 30.81 6.94
N ILE A 273 7.18 30.54 7.12
CA ILE A 273 6.23 30.44 6.00
C ILE A 273 5.56 31.80 5.87
N GLU A 274 5.83 32.48 4.76
CA GLU A 274 5.33 33.82 4.46
C GLU A 274 4.62 33.79 3.12
N ASN A 275 3.32 34.11 3.09
CA ASN A 275 2.50 34.08 1.87
C ASN A 275 2.61 32.75 1.09
N GLY A 276 2.70 31.63 1.82
CA GLY A 276 2.86 30.29 1.23
C GLY A 276 4.27 29.94 0.76
N GLN A 277 5.26 30.83 0.94
CA GLN A 277 6.66 30.60 0.58
C GLN A 277 7.54 30.35 1.80
N GLU A 278 8.56 29.51 1.63
CA GLU A 278 9.56 29.22 2.66
C GLU A 278 10.68 30.26 2.62
N VAL A 279 10.90 30.93 3.74
CA VAL A 279 11.99 31.90 3.93
C VAL A 279 12.93 31.34 4.98
N GLU A 280 14.13 30.92 4.58
CA GLU A 280 15.15 30.43 5.51
C GLU A 280 15.58 31.57 6.44
N VAL A 281 15.53 31.31 7.75
CA VAL A 281 15.88 32.30 8.78
C VAL A 281 16.99 31.83 9.71
N LEU A 282 17.24 30.51 9.74
CA LEU A 282 18.31 29.92 10.52
C LEU A 282 18.77 28.62 9.88
N ARG A 283 20.08 28.41 9.88
CA ARG A 283 20.73 27.13 9.56
C ARG A 283 21.87 26.93 10.52
N GLU A 284 21.84 25.83 11.27
CA GLU A 284 22.87 25.51 12.27
C GLU A 284 23.38 24.09 12.06
N GLN A 285 24.72 23.98 11.98
CA GLN A 285 25.40 22.69 12.06
C GLN A 285 25.44 22.23 13.52
N LYS A 286 25.31 20.91 13.72
CA LYS A 286 25.29 20.23 15.01
C LYS A 286 26.38 19.16 15.05
N ASN A 287 26.76 18.70 16.24
CA ASN A 287 27.94 17.86 16.44
C ASN A 287 27.62 16.37 16.47
N GLY A 288 26.47 15.95 15.94
CA GLY A 288 26.03 14.56 16.00
C GLY A 288 25.36 14.18 17.32
N GLU A 289 24.76 15.13 18.04
CA GLU A 289 24.03 14.84 19.28
C GLU A 289 22.86 13.89 18.99
N LYS A 290 22.77 12.76 19.71
CA LYS A 290 21.66 11.80 19.55
C LYS A 290 20.34 12.31 20.11
N GLN A 291 20.41 13.26 21.04
CA GLN A 291 19.27 13.97 21.60
C GLN A 291 19.60 15.45 21.60
N LEU A 292 18.70 16.26 21.04
CA LEU A 292 18.82 17.71 20.98
C LEU A 292 17.55 18.33 21.54
N ASP A 293 17.66 19.13 22.59
CA ASP A 293 16.56 19.89 23.19
C ASP A 293 17.01 21.34 23.37
N TYR A 294 16.58 22.22 22.47
CA TYR A 294 17.00 23.62 22.50
C TYR A 294 15.98 24.54 21.83
N THR A 295 16.13 25.85 22.05
CA THR A 295 15.16 26.86 21.62
C THR A 295 15.88 27.98 20.86
N PRO A 296 16.17 27.79 19.56
CA PRO A 296 16.75 28.84 18.71
C PRO A 296 15.82 30.07 18.60
N GLU A 297 16.42 31.26 18.59
CA GLU A 297 15.69 32.54 18.51
C GLU A 297 15.76 33.15 17.11
N ILE A 298 14.59 33.43 16.53
CA ILE A 298 14.46 34.02 15.19
C ILE A 298 13.60 35.29 15.21
N ASN A 299 13.78 36.16 14.21
CA ASN A 299 12.89 37.31 13.98
C ASN A 299 11.62 36.85 13.26
N PHE A 300 10.48 37.47 13.57
CA PHE A 300 9.20 37.22 12.90
C PHE A 300 8.73 38.44 12.10
N THR A 301 7.87 38.24 11.09
CA THR A 301 7.24 39.33 10.32
C THR A 301 5.72 39.28 10.41
N GLU A 302 5.05 40.38 10.09
CA GLU A 302 3.59 40.44 9.97
C GLU A 302 3.02 39.51 8.87
N SER A 303 3.88 38.92 8.03
CA SER A 303 3.52 37.95 6.99
C SER A 303 3.78 36.50 7.40
N THR A 304 4.41 36.24 8.56
CA THR A 304 4.70 34.87 9.02
C THR A 304 3.42 34.19 9.53
N SER A 305 3.02 33.09 8.91
CA SER A 305 1.86 32.28 9.32
C SER A 305 2.26 31.00 10.07
N ARG A 306 3.44 30.46 9.77
CA ARG A 306 3.99 29.24 10.37
C ARG A 306 5.51 29.31 10.44
N VAL A 307 6.07 28.44 11.27
CA VAL A 307 7.50 28.10 11.28
C VAL A 307 7.62 26.65 10.85
N LYS A 308 8.50 26.36 9.91
CA LYS A 308 8.89 25.01 9.49
C LYS A 308 10.29 24.73 10.02
N VAL A 309 10.48 23.58 10.63
CA VAL A 309 11.77 23.10 11.11
C VAL A 309 12.12 21.84 10.34
N VAL A 310 13.33 21.80 9.81
CA VAL A 310 13.91 20.67 9.07
C VAL A 310 15.15 20.21 9.83
N VAL A 311 15.25 18.91 10.08
CA VAL A 311 16.37 18.33 10.82
C VAL A 311 16.97 17.17 10.03
N SER A 312 18.29 17.19 9.86
CA SER A 312 19.04 16.16 9.14
C SER A 312 20.04 15.45 10.05
N ASP A 313 20.22 14.15 9.82
CA ASP A 313 21.31 13.33 10.37
C ASP A 313 22.49 13.18 9.38
N GLY A 314 22.54 14.04 8.35
CA GLY A 314 23.56 14.02 7.31
C GLY A 314 23.22 13.15 6.11
N ARG A 315 22.08 12.43 6.11
CA ARG A 315 21.57 11.72 4.93
C ARG A 315 20.62 12.58 4.12
N GLU A 316 20.93 12.75 2.84
CA GLU A 316 20.10 13.47 1.89
C GLU A 316 18.76 12.75 1.69
N GLY A 317 17.65 13.50 1.78
CA GLY A 317 16.30 12.98 1.55
C GLY A 317 15.73 12.16 2.72
N LYS A 318 16.40 12.16 3.87
CA LYS A 318 16.01 11.44 5.09
C LYS A 318 15.86 12.41 6.29
N GLU A 319 15.40 13.63 6.00
CA GLU A 319 15.19 14.68 6.99
C GLU A 319 13.85 14.54 7.73
N ALA A 320 13.82 14.96 8.99
CA ALA A 320 12.59 15.14 9.75
C ALA A 320 12.06 16.56 9.54
N VAL A 321 10.76 16.69 9.25
CA VAL A 321 10.13 17.99 8.98
C VAL A 321 8.92 18.17 9.88
N GLY A 322 8.85 19.33 10.53
CA GLY A 322 7.72 19.72 11.38
C GLY A 322 7.31 21.16 11.12
N THR A 323 6.05 21.50 11.39
CA THR A 323 5.56 22.87 11.31
C THR A 323 4.76 23.26 12.55
N VAL A 324 4.86 24.52 12.96
CA VAL A 324 4.11 25.11 14.07
C VAL A 324 3.47 26.42 13.61
N LYS A 325 2.22 26.68 14.01
CA LYS A 325 1.52 27.92 13.68
C LYS A 325 2.16 29.11 14.40
N ALA A 326 2.15 30.27 13.75
CA ALA A 326 2.63 31.52 14.34
C ALA A 326 1.59 32.63 14.21
N TYR A 327 1.42 33.41 15.28
CA TYR A 327 0.60 34.61 15.31
C TYR A 327 1.47 35.80 15.69
N VAL A 328 1.79 36.63 14.70
CA VAL A 328 2.69 37.79 14.86
C VAL A 328 1.86 39.05 14.91
N ASN A 329 2.05 39.87 15.95
CA ASN A 329 1.29 41.11 16.18
C ASN A 329 -0.24 40.89 16.07
N MET A 330 -0.75 39.76 16.58
CA MET A 330 -2.15 39.36 16.45
C MET A 330 -2.69 38.85 17.78
N ASP A 331 -3.91 39.25 18.12
CA ASP A 331 -4.71 38.68 19.19
C ASP A 331 -5.59 37.58 18.61
N VAL A 332 -5.55 36.39 19.21
CA VAL A 332 -6.31 35.22 18.76
C VAL A 332 -7.05 34.63 19.95
N ALA A 333 -8.33 34.36 19.77
CA ALA A 333 -9.17 33.78 20.82
C ALA A 333 -10.31 32.95 20.25
N THR A 334 -10.75 31.95 21.01
CA THR A 334 -12.01 31.26 20.79
C THR A 334 -13.03 31.79 21.79
N VAL A 335 -14.19 32.25 21.30
CA VAL A 335 -15.19 32.95 22.09
C VAL A 335 -16.56 32.32 21.92
N ASN A 336 -17.27 32.12 23.03
CA ASN A 336 -18.67 31.70 23.05
C ASN A 336 -19.58 32.91 23.22
N ILE A 337 -20.57 33.03 22.34
CA ILE A 337 -21.53 34.15 22.28
C ILE A 337 -22.93 33.58 22.45
N SER A 338 -23.61 34.01 23.50
CA SER A 338 -24.98 33.58 23.78
C SER A 338 -25.99 34.35 22.93
N SER A 339 -27.10 33.69 22.61
CA SER A 339 -28.25 34.38 22.02
C SER A 339 -29.00 35.23 23.05
N LYS A 340 -29.99 36.00 22.59
CA LYS A 340 -30.78 36.91 23.43
C LYS A 340 -31.30 36.27 24.73
N THR A 341 -31.67 34.99 24.71
CA THR A 341 -32.23 34.26 25.86
C THR A 341 -31.26 34.21 27.04
N PHE A 342 -29.96 34.13 26.78
CA PHE A 342 -28.91 34.05 27.80
C PHE A 342 -28.04 35.32 27.83
N ALA A 343 -28.57 36.44 27.33
CA ALA A 343 -27.77 37.64 27.12
C ALA A 343 -27.24 38.28 28.42
N ASN A 344 -27.92 38.13 29.56
CA ASN A 344 -27.46 38.61 30.88
C ASN A 344 -27.08 37.51 31.86
N SER A 345 -27.52 36.28 31.61
CA SER A 345 -27.32 35.14 32.50
C SER A 345 -26.85 34.00 31.64
N ALA A 346 -25.53 33.80 31.66
CA ALA A 346 -24.87 32.74 30.92
C ALA A 346 -25.46 31.37 31.28
N HIS A 347 -25.51 30.47 30.31
CA HIS A 347 -25.97 29.10 30.54
C HIS A 347 -24.92 28.32 31.35
N GLU A 348 -25.31 27.39 32.23
CA GLU A 348 -24.38 26.64 33.10
C GLU A 348 -23.26 25.91 32.33
N LYS A 349 -23.57 25.38 31.14
CA LYS A 349 -22.60 24.74 30.23
C LYS A 349 -21.61 25.72 29.57
N TYR A 350 -21.90 27.02 29.62
CA TYR A 350 -21.13 28.09 29.00
C TYR A 350 -21.07 29.31 29.94
N PRO A 351 -20.41 29.19 31.11
CA PRO A 351 -20.55 30.15 32.22
C PRO A 351 -20.08 31.58 31.91
N ASP A 352 -19.26 31.75 30.86
CA ASP A 352 -18.73 33.05 30.42
C ASP A 352 -19.32 33.53 29.07
N ALA A 353 -20.39 32.89 28.59
CA ALA A 353 -21.03 33.25 27.33
C ALA A 353 -22.25 34.16 27.55
N TYR A 354 -22.08 35.44 27.24
CA TYR A 354 -23.11 36.48 27.26
C TYR A 354 -23.46 36.96 25.85
N GLY A 355 -24.44 37.86 25.77
CA GLY A 355 -25.08 38.24 24.50
C GLY A 355 -24.26 39.15 23.59
N LEU A 356 -23.25 39.85 24.13
CA LEU A 356 -22.55 40.92 23.43
C LEU A 356 -21.05 40.61 23.30
N LEU A 357 -20.56 40.47 22.08
CA LEU A 357 -19.13 40.27 21.80
C LEU A 357 -18.37 41.60 21.88
N SER A 358 -17.22 41.58 22.54
CA SER A 358 -16.24 42.67 22.54
C SER A 358 -15.00 42.29 21.72
N PHE A 359 -14.60 43.14 20.79
CA PHE A 359 -13.31 42.99 20.11
C PHE A 359 -12.13 43.61 20.88
N LYS A 360 -12.38 44.31 21.99
CA LYS A 360 -11.33 44.93 22.79
C LYS A 360 -10.50 43.88 23.54
N ASP A 361 -11.19 42.91 24.11
CA ASP A 361 -10.62 41.88 24.98
C ASP A 361 -11.09 40.47 24.60
N LEU A 362 -11.70 40.32 23.42
CA LEU A 362 -12.08 39.06 22.80
C LEU A 362 -12.88 38.14 23.73
N LYS A 363 -13.89 38.71 24.38
CA LYS A 363 -14.86 37.97 25.21
C LYS A 363 -16.25 38.57 25.08
N THR A 364 -17.18 38.06 25.88
CA THR A 364 -18.55 38.56 25.87
C THR A 364 -18.94 39.26 27.16
N TYR A 365 -19.94 40.14 27.04
CA TYR A 365 -20.51 40.93 28.12
C TYR A 365 -22.03 40.87 28.12
N SER A 366 -22.62 41.09 29.29
CA SER A 366 -24.07 41.19 29.45
C SER A 366 -24.62 42.50 28.88
N VAL A 367 -25.93 42.55 28.66
CA VAL A 367 -26.64 43.79 28.30
C VAL A 367 -26.55 44.78 29.45
N ASP A 368 -26.68 44.32 30.70
CA ASP A 368 -26.54 45.15 31.89
C ASP A 368 -25.18 45.86 31.96
N TYR A 369 -24.10 45.15 31.61
CA TYR A 369 -22.77 45.72 31.53
C TYR A 369 -22.74 46.91 30.57
N ALA A 370 -23.23 46.73 29.35
CA ALA A 370 -23.24 47.77 28.32
C ALA A 370 -24.13 48.96 28.68
N LEU A 371 -25.23 48.74 29.41
CA LEU A 371 -26.15 49.81 29.83
C LEU A 371 -25.65 50.61 31.04
N THR A 372 -24.65 50.11 31.77
CA THR A 372 -24.15 50.75 32.99
C THR A 372 -23.48 52.10 32.72
N SER A 373 -22.73 52.24 31.63
CA SER A 373 -22.00 53.47 31.30
C SER A 373 -21.65 53.58 29.82
N ALA A 374 -21.32 54.79 29.37
CA ALA A 374 -20.83 55.02 28.02
C ALA A 374 -19.51 54.28 27.75
N ASP A 375 -18.63 54.15 28.74
CA ASP A 375 -17.35 53.46 28.57
C ASP A 375 -17.50 51.94 28.46
N ASN A 376 -18.47 51.35 29.17
CA ASN A 376 -18.81 49.95 28.99
C ASN A 376 -19.44 49.71 27.62
N ALA A 377 -20.35 50.59 27.20
CA ALA A 377 -21.00 50.52 25.90
C ALA A 377 -20.01 50.58 24.71
N LYS A 378 -18.89 51.31 24.85
CA LYS A 378 -17.81 51.33 23.84
C LYS A 378 -17.10 49.98 23.68
N ASN A 379 -17.15 49.10 24.68
CA ASN A 379 -16.43 47.83 24.63
C ASN A 379 -17.12 46.79 23.75
N VAL A 380 -18.45 46.86 23.55
CA VAL A 380 -19.23 45.82 22.85
C VAL A 380 -19.48 46.19 21.39
N ASP A 381 -19.38 45.22 20.49
CA ASP A 381 -19.41 45.43 19.04
C ASP A 381 -20.52 44.66 18.33
N LEU A 382 -20.70 43.37 18.64
CA LEU A 382 -21.66 42.49 17.97
C LEU A 382 -22.60 41.79 18.96
N LYS A 383 -23.74 41.30 18.46
CA LYS A 383 -24.71 40.48 19.18
C LYS A 383 -25.17 39.30 18.32
N PHE A 384 -25.26 38.11 18.92
CA PHE A 384 -25.67 36.87 18.24
C PHE A 384 -27.17 36.62 18.41
N TYR A 385 -27.96 36.67 17.34
CA TYR A 385 -29.41 36.54 17.41
C TYR A 385 -29.90 35.27 16.69
N CYS A 386 -30.92 34.61 17.22
CA CYS A 386 -31.58 33.50 16.54
C CYS A 386 -33.05 33.84 16.30
N MET A 387 -33.46 33.87 15.03
CA MET A 387 -34.86 34.12 14.65
C MET A 387 -35.65 32.80 14.75
N GLY A 388 -36.63 32.75 15.65
CA GLY A 388 -37.57 31.63 15.73
C GLY A 388 -38.44 31.52 14.48
N LYS A 389 -38.66 30.29 13.99
CA LYS A 389 -39.48 29.99 12.80
C LYS A 389 -40.74 29.17 13.11
N GLY A 390 -41.13 29.11 14.38
CA GLY A 390 -42.22 28.29 14.89
C GLY A 390 -41.73 27.13 15.78
N SER A 391 -42.68 26.42 16.38
CA SER A 391 -42.39 25.29 17.28
C SER A 391 -41.70 24.16 16.53
N ASN A 392 -40.64 23.59 17.11
CA ASN A 392 -39.85 22.50 16.53
C ASN A 392 -39.27 22.77 15.14
N VAL A 393 -39.16 24.03 14.73
CA VAL A 393 -38.44 24.46 13.52
C VAL A 393 -37.13 25.09 13.93
N ALA A 394 -36.04 24.68 13.26
CA ALA A 394 -34.72 25.22 13.52
C ALA A 394 -34.72 26.75 13.39
N SER A 395 -34.19 27.42 14.41
CA SER A 395 -34.05 28.87 14.39
C SER A 395 -32.97 29.29 13.39
N GLU A 396 -33.12 30.49 12.82
CA GLU A 396 -32.15 31.04 11.88
C GLU A 396 -31.12 31.88 12.63
N PRO A 397 -29.85 31.45 12.69
CA PRO A 397 -28.79 32.19 13.35
C PRO A 397 -28.39 33.41 12.51
N ARG A 398 -28.16 34.52 13.20
CA ARG A 398 -27.86 35.83 12.62
C ARG A 398 -26.83 36.53 13.49
N LEU A 399 -25.96 37.31 12.86
CA LEU A 399 -25.03 38.17 13.57
C LEU A 399 -25.36 39.61 13.28
N TYR A 400 -25.38 40.44 14.32
CA TYR A 400 -25.73 41.85 14.20
C TYR A 400 -24.69 42.71 14.88
N SER A 401 -24.44 43.89 14.32
CA SER A 401 -23.90 45.02 15.04
C SER A 401 -24.79 45.37 16.24
N ILE A 402 -24.21 45.88 17.33
CA ILE A 402 -25.05 46.33 18.47
C ILE A 402 -25.91 47.54 18.13
N ASN A 403 -25.57 48.30 17.08
CA ASN A 403 -26.41 49.40 16.58
C ASN A 403 -27.48 48.95 15.56
N ALA A 404 -27.40 47.72 15.05
CA ALA A 404 -28.32 47.22 14.05
C ALA A 404 -29.72 46.89 14.62
N ALA A 405 -30.61 46.40 13.76
CA ALA A 405 -31.93 45.90 14.16
C ALA A 405 -31.86 44.90 15.34
N LYS A 406 -33.00 44.74 16.03
CA LYS A 406 -33.17 43.81 17.16
C LYS A 406 -32.46 44.18 18.45
N SER A 407 -31.80 45.34 18.55
CA SER A 407 -31.20 45.80 19.81
C SER A 407 -32.23 46.08 20.92
N ASP A 408 -33.44 46.47 20.56
CA ASP A 408 -34.53 46.67 21.49
C ASP A 408 -35.00 45.36 22.16
N GLU A 409 -34.78 44.20 21.53
CA GLU A 409 -35.10 42.88 22.11
C GLU A 409 -34.06 42.37 23.11
N TYR A 410 -32.86 42.96 23.13
CA TYR A 410 -31.84 42.68 24.16
C TYR A 410 -32.10 43.58 25.35
N LYS A 411 -32.78 43.05 26.37
CA LYS A 411 -33.14 43.80 27.58
C LYS A 411 -32.12 43.59 28.68
N GLY A 412 -31.79 44.64 29.43
CA GLY A 412 -31.14 44.51 30.74
C GLY A 412 -32.12 44.03 31.81
N SER A 413 -31.60 43.71 32.99
CA SER A 413 -32.36 43.29 34.17
C SER A 413 -33.37 44.34 34.64
N ASN A 414 -33.16 45.62 34.30
CA ASN A 414 -34.09 46.72 34.57
C ASN A 414 -35.17 46.92 33.47
N GLY A 415 -35.19 46.07 32.43
CA GLY A 415 -36.12 46.17 31.30
C GLY A 415 -35.73 47.17 30.20
N ALA A 416 -34.65 47.94 30.37
CA ALA A 416 -34.14 48.84 29.33
C ALA A 416 -33.54 48.04 28.17
N GLY A 417 -33.80 48.45 26.93
CA GLY A 417 -33.25 47.78 25.75
C GLY A 417 -31.85 48.26 25.41
N LEU A 418 -31.02 47.42 24.79
CA LEU A 418 -29.68 47.76 24.32
C LEU A 418 -29.68 48.95 23.35
N ASN A 419 -30.79 49.19 22.64
CA ASN A 419 -30.97 50.37 21.79
C ASN A 419 -30.90 51.72 22.56
N THR A 420 -31.02 51.69 23.89
CA THR A 420 -30.89 52.85 24.79
C THR A 420 -29.47 53.05 25.34
N ALA A 421 -28.51 52.18 25.01
CA ALA A 421 -27.13 52.34 25.42
C ALA A 421 -26.53 53.68 24.95
N ALA A 422 -25.71 54.30 25.79
CA ALA A 422 -25.11 55.61 25.53
C ALA A 422 -24.18 55.63 24.30
N VAL A 423 -23.56 54.49 23.97
CA VAL A 423 -22.78 54.28 22.75
C VAL A 423 -23.28 53.03 22.05
N LYS A 424 -23.38 53.10 20.72
CA LYS A 424 -23.84 51.99 19.88
C LYS A 424 -22.86 51.81 18.74
N ASN A 425 -21.86 50.96 18.97
CA ASN A 425 -20.85 50.66 17.97
C ASN A 425 -21.53 50.08 16.71
N ARG A 426 -21.35 50.80 15.60
CA ARG A 426 -21.79 50.42 14.25
C ARG A 426 -20.72 49.60 13.55
N THR A 427 -20.33 48.47 14.15
CA THR A 427 -19.35 47.53 13.58
C THR A 427 -19.95 46.86 12.35
N THR A 428 -19.21 46.84 11.25
CA THR A 428 -19.67 46.26 9.97
C THR A 428 -19.01 44.91 9.69
N LEU A 429 -19.64 44.12 8.82
CA LEU A 429 -19.37 42.72 8.55
C LEU A 429 -19.40 42.42 7.05
N ALA A 430 -18.65 41.39 6.65
CA ALA A 430 -18.76 40.76 5.33
C ALA A 430 -18.40 39.27 5.45
N LYS A 431 -19.13 38.40 4.74
CA LYS A 431 -18.69 37.01 4.55
C LYS A 431 -17.60 36.96 3.49
N LEU A 432 -16.58 36.13 3.70
CA LEU A 432 -15.49 35.87 2.78
C LEU A 432 -15.66 34.47 2.18
N SER A 433 -15.50 34.34 0.86
CA SER A 433 -15.58 33.05 0.16
C SER A 433 -14.21 32.37 0.02
N ASP A 434 -13.15 33.14 -0.23
CA ASP A 434 -11.86 32.60 -0.70
C ASP A 434 -10.67 33.09 0.16
N PHE A 435 -10.92 33.48 1.40
CA PHE A 435 -9.86 33.91 2.31
C PHE A 435 -9.28 32.72 3.08
N ASP A 436 -7.96 32.55 3.03
CA ASP A 436 -7.25 31.51 3.81
C ASP A 436 -7.21 31.89 5.29
N TYR A 437 -8.32 31.61 5.97
CA TYR A 437 -8.44 31.90 7.39
C TYR A 437 -7.40 31.17 8.22
N ASP A 438 -7.05 29.93 7.89
CA ASP A 438 -6.18 29.09 8.74
C ASP A 438 -4.74 29.65 8.75
N ASN A 439 -4.29 30.23 7.64
CA ASN A 439 -2.98 30.89 7.52
C ASN A 439 -3.03 32.42 7.58
N ALA A 440 -4.16 33.00 7.97
CA ALA A 440 -4.32 34.46 8.05
C ALA A 440 -3.25 35.13 8.93
N THR A 441 -2.65 36.19 8.39
CA THR A 441 -1.63 37.02 9.02
C THR A 441 -2.07 38.48 9.07
N VAL A 442 -1.32 39.34 9.76
CA VAL A 442 -1.62 40.78 9.75
C VAL A 442 -1.51 41.34 8.34
N THR A 443 -0.50 40.91 7.57
CA THR A 443 -0.34 41.30 6.17
C THR A 443 -1.52 40.83 5.32
N SER A 444 -1.91 39.55 5.38
CA SER A 444 -2.96 39.02 4.50
C SER A 444 -4.32 39.66 4.79
N ILE A 445 -4.66 39.90 6.08
CA ILE A 445 -5.87 40.62 6.46
C ILE A 445 -5.88 42.04 5.86
N ALA A 446 -4.73 42.74 5.87
CA ALA A 446 -4.64 44.10 5.35
C ALA A 446 -4.66 44.16 3.80
N SER A 447 -4.03 43.19 3.12
CA SER A 447 -3.87 43.22 1.66
C SER A 447 -5.02 42.57 0.89
N GLU A 448 -5.64 41.51 1.44
CA GLU A 448 -6.64 40.71 0.72
C GLU A 448 -8.07 41.14 1.04
N ILE A 449 -8.30 41.77 2.20
CA ILE A 449 -9.64 42.16 2.63
C ILE A 449 -9.86 43.66 2.40
N SER A 450 -10.64 43.99 1.38
CA SER A 450 -10.99 45.39 1.12
C SER A 450 -11.97 45.94 2.16
N ALA A 451 -11.57 47.01 2.85
CA ALA A 451 -12.37 47.73 3.83
C ALA A 451 -13.72 48.26 3.27
N SER A 452 -13.81 48.46 1.95
CA SER A 452 -15.02 48.93 1.25
C SER A 452 -16.07 47.83 1.06
N LEU A 453 -15.69 46.56 1.22
CA LEU A 453 -16.61 45.42 1.14
C LEU A 453 -17.24 45.10 2.51
N ILE A 454 -16.61 45.54 3.61
CA ILE A 454 -17.09 45.36 4.98
C ILE A 454 -18.08 46.46 5.35
N VAL A 455 -19.31 46.36 4.84
CA VAL A 455 -20.33 47.44 4.94
C VAL A 455 -21.65 47.03 5.59
N LYS A 456 -21.91 45.73 5.76
CA LYS A 456 -23.17 45.26 6.34
C LYS A 456 -23.15 45.41 7.85
N GLU A 457 -24.26 45.80 8.47
CA GLU A 457 -24.38 45.77 9.94
C GLU A 457 -24.96 44.44 10.45
N ASP A 458 -25.29 43.54 9.55
CA ASP A 458 -25.87 42.24 9.84
C ASP A 458 -25.47 41.18 8.81
N LEU A 459 -25.43 39.94 9.27
CA LEU A 459 -25.27 38.75 8.44
C LEU A 459 -26.41 37.78 8.75
N ILE A 460 -27.19 37.49 7.70
CA ILE A 460 -28.43 36.71 7.77
C ILE A 460 -28.49 35.78 6.54
N PRO A 461 -28.55 34.45 6.73
CA PRO A 461 -28.14 33.70 7.93
C PRO A 461 -26.60 33.64 8.06
N ILE A 462 -26.11 33.19 9.21
CA ILE A 462 -24.74 32.66 9.36
C ILE A 462 -24.77 31.12 9.44
N ALA A 463 -23.66 30.47 9.14
CA ALA A 463 -23.51 29.01 9.18
C ALA A 463 -22.14 28.62 9.75
N GLU A 464 -22.03 27.39 10.25
CA GLU A 464 -20.73 26.82 10.64
C GLU A 464 -19.79 26.76 9.43
N GLY A 465 -18.52 27.10 9.66
CA GLY A 465 -17.52 27.25 8.60
C GLY A 465 -17.50 28.63 7.92
N ASP A 466 -18.50 29.49 8.12
CA ASP A 466 -18.46 30.85 7.57
C ASP A 466 -17.23 31.61 8.08
N ILE A 467 -16.50 32.23 7.16
CA ILE A 467 -15.41 33.17 7.45
C ILE A 467 -15.96 34.58 7.31
N ILE A 468 -15.79 35.40 8.34
CA ILE A 468 -16.39 36.72 8.43
C ILE A 468 -15.29 37.75 8.70
N ALA A 469 -15.14 38.72 7.81
CA ALA A 469 -14.42 39.95 8.10
C ALA A 469 -15.30 40.90 8.90
N PHE A 470 -14.70 41.61 9.86
CA PHE A 470 -15.34 42.69 10.60
C PHE A 470 -14.51 43.96 10.56
N LYS A 471 -15.18 45.11 10.64
CA LYS A 471 -14.57 46.42 10.78
C LYS A 471 -15.20 47.15 11.96
N THR A 472 -14.40 47.40 13.00
CA THR A 472 -14.88 48.03 14.23
C THR A 472 -15.40 49.44 13.98
N ALA A 473 -16.43 49.83 14.74
CA ALA A 473 -16.94 51.20 14.71
C ALA A 473 -15.86 52.22 15.15
N SER A 474 -15.95 53.46 14.68
CA SER A 474 -15.04 54.55 15.09
C SER A 474 -15.01 54.81 16.60
N THR A 475 -16.11 54.48 17.31
CA THR A 475 -16.26 54.62 18.76
C THR A 475 -15.85 53.39 19.56
N SER A 476 -15.49 52.28 18.89
CA SER A 476 -15.16 51.03 19.57
C SER A 476 -13.89 51.16 20.40
N ALA A 477 -13.93 50.65 21.62
CA ALA A 477 -12.76 50.63 22.52
C ALA A 477 -11.67 49.66 22.05
N ALA A 478 -12.00 48.75 21.12
CA ALA A 478 -11.02 47.96 20.38
C ALA A 478 -10.12 48.82 19.47
N GLY A 479 -10.49 50.09 19.25
CA GLY A 479 -9.87 51.01 18.30
C GLY A 479 -10.70 51.10 17.03
N GLY A 480 -10.88 52.32 16.51
CA GLY A 480 -11.80 52.60 15.43
C GLY A 480 -11.34 52.15 14.04
N ASN A 481 -12.28 51.66 13.23
CA ASN A 481 -12.07 51.23 11.83
C ASN A 481 -11.01 50.13 11.64
N ARG A 482 -10.76 49.34 12.68
CA ARG A 482 -9.80 48.23 12.62
C ARG A 482 -10.47 47.01 12.01
N ILE A 483 -9.72 46.28 11.20
CA ILE A 483 -10.21 45.10 10.49
C ILE A 483 -9.64 43.84 11.14
N GLY A 484 -10.49 42.85 11.31
CA GLY A 484 -10.11 41.50 11.70
C GLY A 484 -11.02 40.48 11.03
N VAL A 485 -10.76 39.20 11.33
CA VAL A 485 -11.53 38.08 10.79
C VAL A 485 -11.93 37.14 11.91
N MET A 486 -13.03 36.43 11.71
CA MET A 486 -13.46 35.34 12.58
C MET A 486 -14.06 34.21 11.76
N LYS A 487 -13.97 32.99 12.30
CA LYS A 487 -14.59 31.79 11.73
C LYS A 487 -15.67 31.28 12.68
N ILE A 488 -16.84 30.97 12.13
CA ILE A 488 -17.90 30.28 12.89
C ILE A 488 -17.46 28.82 13.06
N ILE A 489 -17.11 28.43 14.29
CA ILE A 489 -16.61 27.08 14.59
C ILE A 489 -17.79 26.12 14.78
N SER A 490 -18.74 26.50 15.61
CA SER A 490 -19.91 25.68 15.94
C SER A 490 -21.05 26.50 16.50
N MET A 491 -22.26 25.96 16.47
CA MET A 491 -23.42 26.51 17.15
C MET A 491 -24.20 25.38 17.83
N THR A 492 -24.60 25.59 19.09
CA THR A 492 -25.41 24.58 19.79
C THR A 492 -26.71 24.30 19.02
N PRO A 493 -27.24 23.07 19.07
CA PRO A 493 -28.44 22.71 18.32
C PRO A 493 -29.65 23.56 18.76
N SER A 494 -30.56 23.80 17.81
CA SER A 494 -31.80 24.57 18.06
C SER A 494 -33.01 23.68 18.36
N ILE A 495 -32.91 22.39 18.03
CA ILE A 495 -33.92 21.34 18.24
C ILE A 495 -33.19 20.03 18.53
N GLY A 496 -33.88 19.06 19.15
CA GLY A 496 -33.34 17.73 19.41
C GLY A 496 -32.40 17.65 20.61
N GLU A 497 -31.51 16.66 20.60
CA GLU A 497 -30.55 16.44 21.68
C GLU A 497 -29.55 17.59 21.78
N GLY A 498 -29.17 17.97 23.01
CA GLY A 498 -28.17 19.02 23.25
C GLY A 498 -28.70 20.47 23.21
N VAL A 499 -30.01 20.68 23.02
CA VAL A 499 -30.62 22.03 23.16
C VAL A 499 -30.40 22.59 24.56
N LEU A 500 -30.16 23.90 24.64
CA LEU A 500 -29.87 24.56 25.92
C LEU A 500 -31.13 24.90 26.72
N LYS A 501 -32.26 25.12 26.04
CA LYS A 501 -33.54 25.39 26.69
C LYS A 501 -34.68 24.73 25.91
N PRO A 502 -35.18 23.56 26.37
CA PRO A 502 -36.30 22.89 25.73
C PRO A 502 -37.51 23.82 25.53
N GLY A 503 -38.09 23.81 24.33
CA GLY A 503 -39.21 24.68 23.95
C GLY A 503 -38.81 26.09 23.46
N ASP A 504 -37.55 26.50 23.61
CA ASP A 504 -37.03 27.76 23.07
C ASP A 504 -35.94 27.47 22.02
N THR A 505 -36.34 27.39 20.75
CA THR A 505 -35.40 27.10 19.65
C THR A 505 -34.39 28.23 19.40
N THR A 506 -34.58 29.40 20.02
CA THR A 506 -33.68 30.56 19.87
C THR A 506 -32.59 30.60 20.93
N ALA A 507 -32.69 29.79 21.99
CA ALA A 507 -31.72 29.69 23.07
C ALA A 507 -30.48 28.89 22.62
N ARG A 508 -29.48 29.58 22.08
CA ARG A 508 -28.30 28.98 21.45
C ARG A 508 -27.02 29.70 21.87
N VAL A 509 -25.90 29.00 21.79
CA VAL A 509 -24.56 29.55 21.92
C VAL A 509 -23.81 29.34 20.60
N LEU A 510 -23.15 30.39 20.15
CA LEU A 510 -22.28 30.42 18.98
C LEU A 510 -20.82 30.42 19.44
N THR A 511 -20.00 29.54 18.89
CA THR A 511 -18.55 29.52 19.10
C THR A 511 -17.85 30.07 17.86
N VAL A 512 -16.99 31.06 18.06
CA VAL A 512 -16.16 31.66 17.00
C VAL A 512 -14.68 31.60 17.37
N GLU A 513 -13.82 31.43 16.39
CA GLU A 513 -12.40 31.76 16.52
C GLU A 513 -12.18 33.12 15.87
N ILE A 514 -11.42 34.00 16.53
CA ILE A 514 -11.18 35.37 16.10
C ILE A 514 -9.68 35.55 15.91
N LYS A 515 -9.29 36.17 14.80
CA LYS A 515 -7.95 36.67 14.54
C LYS A 515 -8.03 38.17 14.30
N PHE A 516 -7.48 38.92 15.23
CA PHE A 516 -7.52 40.38 15.20
C PHE A 516 -6.10 40.92 15.31
N PRO A 517 -5.58 41.64 14.31
CA PRO A 517 -4.29 42.33 14.45
C PRO A 517 -4.23 43.12 15.77
N LYS A 518 -3.06 43.30 16.37
CA LYS A 518 -2.88 44.14 17.56
C LYS A 518 -2.98 45.61 17.19
N LYS A 519 -3.30 46.45 18.17
CA LYS A 519 -3.34 47.91 17.96
C LYS A 519 -1.88 48.38 17.83
N LYS A 520 -1.57 49.02 16.70
CA LYS A 520 -0.26 49.68 16.50
C LYS A 520 -0.11 50.89 17.41
#